data_AF-A0A7S1Y1D4-F1
#
_entry.id   AF-A0A7S1Y1D4-F1
#
_cell.length_a   1.000
_cell.length_b   1.000
_cell.length_c   1.000
_cell.angle_alpha   90.00
_cell.angle_beta   90.00
_cell.angle_gamma   90.00
#
_symmetry.space_group_name_H-M   'P 1'
#
loop_
_entity.id
_entity.type
_entity.pdbx_description
1 polymer ?
#
loop_
_entity_poly.entity_id
_entity_poly.type
_entity_poly.pdbx_seq_one_letter_code
_entity_poly.pdbx_strand_id
1 'polypeptide(L)'
;ELRRSGSERIFSTAKPAILYDVQPGEHLYSDREYVLHSLPDRVLRRRPALVQTVQADRRSKSLALMRLWLPQPTAVLVAIDERSPPPVWLKSRGWQATSLTIPGVTANYEYLVWARVCLPGDPVVLGGANAKRNYLVLLHTVASQAFRAPPGPR
;
A
#
# COMPACT_ATOMS: atom_id res chain seq x y z
N GLU A 1 -25.58 17.65 -21.46
CA GLU A 1 -25.29 16.77 -20.31
C GLU A 1 -24.87 15.40 -20.81
N LEU A 2 -23.73 14.88 -20.34
CA LEU A 2 -23.37 13.45 -20.23
C LEU A 2 -21.90 13.36 -19.76
N ARG A 3 -21.63 13.83 -18.54
CA ARG A 3 -20.46 13.40 -17.78
C ARG A 3 -20.87 12.15 -17.01
N ARG A 4 -20.60 10.96 -17.54
CA ARG A 4 -20.69 9.71 -16.77
C ARG A 4 -19.38 8.93 -16.89
N SER A 5 -18.92 8.49 -15.72
CA SER A 5 -17.88 7.48 -15.47
C SER A 5 -16.42 7.90 -15.66
N GLY A 6 -15.94 8.81 -14.79
CA GLY A 6 -14.52 8.80 -14.43
C GLY A 6 -14.25 7.54 -13.62
N SER A 7 -13.60 6.55 -14.25
CA SER A 7 -13.38 5.21 -13.72
C SER A 7 -12.90 5.18 -12.27
N GLU A 8 -13.60 4.45 -11.41
CA GLU A 8 -13.23 4.13 -10.01
C GLU A 8 -11.94 3.27 -9.88
N ARG A 9 -11.14 3.20 -10.95
CA ARG A 9 -10.02 2.28 -11.07
C ARG A 9 -8.73 2.94 -10.63
N ILE A 10 -7.91 2.19 -9.91
CA ILE A 10 -6.54 2.57 -9.58
C ILE A 10 -5.71 2.43 -10.86
N PHE A 11 -5.01 3.49 -11.26
CA PHE A 11 -4.09 3.44 -12.39
C PHE A 11 -2.66 3.29 -11.89
N SER A 12 -1.82 2.59 -12.65
CA SER A 12 -0.40 2.46 -12.30
C SER A 12 0.50 2.55 -13.54
N THR A 13 1.73 3.07 -13.35
CA THR A 13 2.78 3.01 -14.39
C THR A 13 3.36 1.61 -14.54
N ALA A 14 3.38 0.85 -13.45
CA ALA A 14 3.57 -0.60 -13.53
C ALA A 14 2.22 -1.23 -13.89
N LYS A 15 2.19 -2.49 -14.34
CA LYS A 15 0.93 -3.24 -14.51
C LYS A 15 0.77 -4.23 -13.34
N PRO A 16 0.66 -3.79 -12.08
CA PRO A 16 0.43 -4.72 -10.99
C PRO A 16 -0.97 -5.33 -11.13
N ALA A 17 -1.12 -6.56 -10.66
CA ALA A 17 -2.45 -7.09 -10.39
C ALA A 17 -3.00 -6.40 -9.13
N ILE A 18 -4.28 -6.02 -9.17
CA ILE A 18 -4.98 -5.38 -8.06
C ILE A 18 -6.17 -6.27 -7.70
N LEU A 19 -6.16 -6.79 -6.48
CA LEU A 19 -7.22 -7.62 -5.94
C LEU A 19 -8.08 -6.76 -5.01
N TYR A 20 -9.38 -6.69 -5.26
CA TYR A 20 -10.33 -5.94 -4.44
C TYR A 20 -10.95 -6.85 -3.37
N ASP A 21 -11.42 -6.27 -2.27
CA ASP A 21 -12.04 -7.01 -1.16
C ASP A 21 -11.17 -8.17 -0.64
N VAL A 22 -9.86 -7.92 -0.50
CA VAL A 22 -8.85 -8.97 -0.25
C VAL A 22 -9.20 -9.81 0.98
N GLN A 23 -9.03 -11.12 0.84
CA GLN A 23 -9.25 -12.11 1.90
C GLN A 23 -7.95 -12.89 2.21
N PRO A 24 -7.87 -13.53 3.37
CA PRO A 24 -6.88 -14.59 3.59
C PRO A 24 -6.95 -15.65 2.48
N GLY A 25 -5.78 -16.15 2.07
CA GLY A 25 -5.61 -17.09 0.95
C GLY A 25 -5.14 -16.44 -0.35
N GLU A 26 -5.31 -15.12 -0.51
CA GLU A 26 -4.89 -14.40 -1.71
C GLU A 26 -3.37 -14.37 -1.88
N HIS A 27 -2.88 -14.41 -3.13
CA HIS A 27 -1.45 -14.31 -3.40
C HIS A 27 -0.93 -12.90 -3.05
N LEU A 28 0.18 -12.82 -2.34
CA LEU A 28 0.82 -11.55 -1.95
C LEU A 28 1.52 -10.85 -3.11
N TYR A 29 2.10 -11.65 -4.01
CA TYR A 29 2.92 -11.19 -5.12
C TYR A 29 2.38 -11.74 -6.43
N SER A 30 2.60 -11.00 -7.52
CA SER A 30 2.14 -11.42 -8.85
C SER A 30 3.00 -12.50 -9.50
N ASP A 31 4.23 -12.72 -8.99
CA ASP A 31 5.22 -13.64 -9.54
C ASP A 31 5.59 -14.79 -8.59
N ARG A 32 4.88 -14.97 -7.47
CA ARG A 32 5.15 -16.03 -6.47
C ARG A 32 3.85 -16.52 -5.83
N GLU A 33 3.86 -17.78 -5.41
CA GLU A 33 2.74 -18.46 -4.74
C GLU A 33 2.71 -18.24 -3.21
N TYR A 34 3.23 -17.10 -2.73
CA TYR A 34 3.15 -16.77 -1.31
C TYR A 34 1.75 -16.23 -1.00
N VAL A 35 1.09 -16.82 0.00
CA VAL A 35 -0.29 -16.48 0.35
C VAL A 35 -0.37 -15.56 1.56
N LEU A 36 -1.41 -14.73 1.58
CA LEU A 36 -1.81 -13.92 2.72
C LEU A 36 -2.50 -14.80 3.76
N HIS A 37 -1.85 -15.08 4.88
CA HIS A 37 -2.45 -15.95 5.92
C HIS A 37 -3.54 -15.27 6.71
N SER A 38 -3.35 -13.99 7.05
CA SER A 38 -4.33 -13.21 7.78
C SER A 38 -4.07 -11.72 7.60
N LEU A 39 -5.09 -10.94 7.89
CA LEU A 39 -4.97 -9.50 8.07
C LEU A 39 -5.58 -9.14 9.42
N PRO A 40 -5.05 -8.13 10.10
CA PRO A 40 -5.66 -7.58 11.30
C PRO A 40 -7.12 -7.18 11.04
N ASP A 41 -8.03 -7.50 11.95
CA ASP A 41 -9.47 -7.22 11.86
C ASP A 41 -9.79 -5.78 11.43
N ARG A 42 -9.06 -4.82 11.98
CA ARG A 42 -9.24 -3.40 11.68
C ARG A 42 -8.96 -3.04 10.22
N VAL A 43 -8.12 -3.83 9.55
CA VAL A 43 -7.79 -3.71 8.12
C VAL A 43 -8.84 -4.45 7.30
N LEU A 44 -9.18 -5.69 7.66
CA LEU A 44 -10.19 -6.49 6.95
C LEU A 44 -11.55 -5.81 6.88
N ARG A 45 -12.02 -5.23 7.99
CA ARG A 45 -13.32 -4.53 8.04
C ARG A 45 -13.40 -3.31 7.12
N ARG A 46 -12.26 -2.79 6.64
CA ARG A 46 -12.18 -1.71 5.66
C ARG A 46 -12.23 -2.20 4.22
N ARG A 47 -12.34 -3.52 4.01
CA ARG A 47 -12.40 -4.16 2.69
C ARG A 47 -11.29 -3.66 1.76
N PRO A 48 -10.01 -3.92 2.13
CA PRO A 48 -8.91 -3.32 1.42
C PRO A 48 -8.74 -3.95 0.04
N ALA A 49 -8.20 -3.18 -0.89
CA ALA A 49 -7.58 -3.71 -2.09
C ALA A 49 -6.10 -4.02 -1.83
N LEU A 50 -5.59 -5.09 -2.43
CA LEU A 50 -4.18 -5.47 -2.44
C LEU A 50 -3.58 -5.16 -3.81
N VAL A 51 -2.49 -4.39 -3.85
CA VAL A 51 -1.64 -4.28 -5.04
C VAL A 51 -0.57 -5.35 -4.95
N GLN A 52 -0.66 -6.37 -5.81
CA GLN A 52 0.28 -7.47 -5.85
C GLN A 52 1.59 -7.02 -6.50
N THR A 53 2.58 -6.74 -5.66
CA THR A 53 3.92 -6.34 -6.10
C THR A 53 4.66 -7.53 -6.72
N VAL A 54 5.74 -7.27 -7.45
CA VAL A 54 6.59 -8.31 -8.04
C VAL A 54 7.72 -8.63 -7.05
N GLN A 55 7.79 -9.85 -6.52
CA GLN A 55 8.81 -10.27 -5.57
C GLN A 55 10.22 -10.30 -6.18
N ALA A 56 10.36 -10.49 -7.49
CA ALA A 56 11.64 -10.34 -8.19
C ALA A 56 12.26 -8.95 -7.99
N ASP A 57 11.45 -7.90 -7.87
CA ASP A 57 11.90 -6.51 -7.69
C ASP A 57 12.33 -6.17 -6.25
N ARG A 58 12.33 -7.15 -5.33
CA ARG A 58 12.68 -6.92 -3.91
C ARG A 58 14.03 -6.25 -3.69
N ARG A 59 14.98 -6.37 -4.63
CA ARG A 59 16.32 -5.74 -4.57
C ARG A 59 16.40 -4.39 -5.28
N SER A 60 15.31 -3.92 -5.89
CA SER A 60 15.28 -2.62 -6.54
C SER A 60 15.57 -1.50 -5.54
N LYS A 61 16.42 -0.56 -5.96
CA LYS A 61 16.76 0.68 -5.24
C LYS A 61 16.12 1.91 -5.88
N SER A 62 15.26 1.72 -6.91
CA SER A 62 14.60 2.83 -7.59
C SER A 62 13.80 3.65 -6.58
N LEU A 63 13.92 4.97 -6.66
CA LEU A 63 13.07 5.84 -5.86
C LEU A 63 11.64 5.91 -6.43
N ALA A 64 11.41 5.54 -7.68
CA ALA A 64 10.10 5.61 -8.32
C ALA A 64 9.82 4.34 -9.13
N LEU A 65 9.69 3.21 -8.42
CA LEU A 65 9.43 1.90 -9.02
C LEU A 65 8.00 1.81 -9.54
N MET A 66 7.03 2.35 -8.79
CA MET A 66 5.62 2.29 -9.12
C MET A 66 4.94 3.62 -8.77
N ARG A 67 4.05 4.08 -9.64
CA ARG A 67 3.13 5.20 -9.37
C ARG A 67 1.71 4.68 -9.33
N LEU A 68 0.89 5.18 -8.42
CA LEU A 68 -0.53 4.85 -8.30
C LEU A 68 -1.36 6.13 -8.34
N TRP A 69 -2.35 6.21 -9.23
CA TRP A 69 -3.37 7.27 -9.19
C TRP A 69 -4.62 6.73 -8.53
N LEU A 70 -5.07 7.45 -7.50
CA LEU A 70 -6.19 7.05 -6.66
C LEU A 70 -7.40 7.93 -6.99
N PRO A 71 -8.58 7.33 -7.24
CA PRO A 71 -9.77 8.09 -7.65
C PRO A 71 -10.42 8.86 -6.50
N GLN A 72 -10.10 8.48 -5.25
CA GLN A 72 -10.69 9.03 -4.03
C GLN A 72 -9.66 9.06 -2.89
N PRO A 73 -9.90 9.86 -1.83
CA PRO A 73 -9.06 9.82 -0.64
C PRO A 73 -8.90 8.41 -0.10
N THR A 74 -7.64 7.96 -0.01
CA THR A 74 -7.31 6.57 0.26
C THR A 74 -6.18 6.52 1.28
N ALA A 75 -6.34 5.68 2.31
CA ALA A 75 -5.23 5.28 3.14
C ALA A 75 -4.43 4.20 2.40
N VAL A 76 -3.16 4.50 2.14
CA VAL A 76 -2.21 3.55 1.58
C VAL A 76 -1.37 3.00 2.73
N LEU A 77 -1.36 1.68 2.85
CA LEU A 77 -0.58 0.93 3.82
C LEU A 77 0.52 0.18 3.08
N VAL A 78 1.76 0.39 3.48
CA VAL A 78 2.94 -0.32 2.96
C VAL A 78 3.50 -1.19 4.07
N ALA A 79 3.45 -2.50 3.89
CA ALA A 79 3.91 -3.47 4.87
C ALA A 79 5.32 -3.99 4.50
N ILE A 80 6.30 -3.73 5.36
CA ILE A 80 7.72 -4.04 5.13
C ILE A 80 8.12 -5.25 5.98
N ASP A 81 8.79 -6.24 5.38
CA ASP A 81 9.38 -7.38 6.10
C ASP A 81 10.33 -6.88 7.20
N GLU A 82 10.01 -7.17 8.48
CA GLU A 82 10.73 -6.63 9.64
C GLU A 82 12.22 -7.00 9.68
N ARG A 83 12.61 -8.05 8.96
CA ARG A 83 14.00 -8.53 8.89
C ARG A 83 14.87 -7.71 7.95
N SER A 84 14.30 -6.64 7.36
CA SER A 84 14.97 -5.70 6.48
C SER A 84 14.74 -4.27 6.97
N PRO A 85 15.72 -3.36 6.83
CA PRO A 85 15.50 -1.96 7.17
C PRO A 85 14.41 -1.35 6.28
N PRO A 86 13.58 -0.43 6.81
CA PRO A 86 12.56 0.23 6.02
C PRO A 86 13.20 1.06 4.90
N PRO A 87 12.64 1.05 3.68
CA PRO A 87 13.13 1.87 2.59
C PRO A 87 13.18 3.37 2.92
N VAL A 88 14.27 4.05 2.55
CA VAL A 88 14.49 5.48 2.81
C VAL A 88 13.35 6.36 2.27
N TRP A 89 12.75 5.96 1.14
CA TRP A 89 11.67 6.70 0.51
C TRP A 89 10.39 6.79 1.36
N LEU A 90 10.19 5.90 2.34
CA LEU A 90 9.05 5.99 3.24
C LEU A 90 9.15 7.28 4.08
N LYS A 91 10.26 7.45 4.80
CA LYS A 91 10.46 8.63 5.64
C LYS A 91 10.53 9.91 4.81
N SER A 92 11.28 9.90 3.69
CA SER A 92 11.44 11.11 2.87
C SER A 92 10.16 11.56 2.16
N ARG A 93 9.13 10.71 2.09
CA ARG A 93 7.82 11.03 1.49
C ARG A 93 6.69 11.11 2.50
N GLY A 94 7.01 11.32 3.76
CA GLY A 94 6.01 11.56 4.81
C GLY A 94 5.13 10.34 5.14
N TRP A 95 5.63 9.13 4.92
CA TRP A 95 4.99 7.92 5.45
C TRP A 95 5.27 7.83 6.94
N GLN A 96 4.26 7.39 7.71
CA GLN A 96 4.36 7.25 9.15
C GLN A 96 4.38 5.78 9.53
N ALA A 97 5.34 5.37 10.36
CA ALA A 97 5.32 4.05 10.98
C ALA A 97 4.09 3.94 11.88
N THR A 98 3.47 2.78 11.90
CA THR A 98 2.30 2.50 12.73
C THR A 98 2.61 1.41 13.75
N SER A 99 1.73 1.22 14.73
CA SER A 99 1.77 0.03 15.61
C SER A 99 1.14 -1.22 14.98
N LEU A 100 0.74 -1.16 13.70
CA LEU A 100 0.15 -2.28 13.00
C LEU A 100 1.24 -3.21 12.45
N THR A 101 1.05 -4.50 12.67
CA THR A 101 1.82 -5.55 12.01
C THR A 101 0.89 -6.50 11.25
N ILE A 102 1.42 -7.16 10.23
CA ILE A 102 0.73 -8.21 9.47
C ILE A 102 1.61 -9.46 9.54
N PRO A 103 1.08 -10.64 9.90
CA PRO A 103 1.87 -11.86 9.94
C PRO A 103 2.56 -12.15 8.60
N GLY A 104 3.79 -12.64 8.67
CA GLY A 104 4.55 -13.08 7.51
C GLY A 104 3.95 -14.31 6.82
N VAL A 105 4.53 -14.68 5.68
CA VAL A 105 4.23 -15.94 4.97
C VAL A 105 4.61 -17.16 5.82
N THR A 106 5.50 -16.98 6.80
CA THR A 106 5.86 -17.98 7.79
C THR A 106 5.77 -17.35 9.17
N ALA A 107 5.46 -18.14 10.19
CA ALA A 107 5.22 -17.66 11.55
C ALA A 107 6.45 -17.04 12.27
N ASN A 108 7.60 -16.95 11.60
CA ASN A 108 8.86 -16.46 12.17
C ASN A 108 9.19 -15.00 11.81
N TYR A 109 8.28 -14.29 11.17
CA TYR A 109 8.45 -12.84 10.95
C TYR A 109 7.11 -12.14 10.74
N GLU A 110 7.13 -10.83 10.92
CA GLU A 110 6.01 -9.93 10.61
C GLU A 110 6.37 -8.90 9.54
N TYR A 111 5.33 -8.31 8.94
CA TYR A 111 5.43 -7.08 8.17
C TYR A 111 5.07 -5.89 9.05
N LEU A 112 5.97 -4.91 9.15
CA LEU A 112 5.76 -3.64 9.83
C LEU A 112 5.06 -2.66 8.90
N VAL A 113 3.94 -2.10 9.33
CA VAL A 113 3.10 -1.27 8.46
C VAL A 113 3.44 0.22 8.60
N TRP A 114 3.62 0.85 7.44
CA TRP A 114 3.72 2.29 7.26
C TRP A 114 2.46 2.79 6.56
N ALA A 115 1.94 3.93 6.97
CA ALA A 115 0.70 4.47 6.42
C ALA A 115 0.89 5.89 5.92
N ARG A 116 0.14 6.23 4.87
CA ARG A 116 -0.07 7.60 4.41
C ARG A 116 -1.47 7.72 3.80
N VAL A 117 -2.16 8.81 4.13
CA VAL A 117 -3.39 9.18 3.43
C VAL A 117 -3.01 9.97 2.18
N CYS A 118 -3.56 9.55 1.06
CA CYS A 118 -3.33 10.13 -0.25
C CYS A 118 -4.64 10.63 -0.84
N LEU A 119 -4.62 11.88 -1.34
CA LEU A 119 -5.77 12.52 -1.99
C LEU A 119 -5.73 12.27 -3.50
N PRO A 120 -6.87 12.38 -4.20
CA PRO A 120 -6.91 12.36 -5.65
C PRO A 120 -6.08 13.48 -6.28
N GLY A 121 -5.62 13.27 -7.51
CA GLY A 121 -4.86 14.24 -8.30
C GLY A 121 -3.40 13.84 -8.45
N ASP A 122 -2.67 13.76 -7.34
CA ASP A 122 -1.24 13.44 -7.35
C ASP A 122 -0.98 11.92 -7.27
N PRO A 123 -0.02 11.38 -8.04
CA PRO A 123 0.34 9.98 -7.94
C PRO A 123 1.03 9.66 -6.61
N VAL A 124 0.63 8.55 -6.00
CA VAL A 124 1.39 7.91 -4.93
C VAL A 124 2.62 7.24 -5.53
N VAL A 125 3.81 7.73 -5.17
CA VAL A 125 5.08 7.20 -5.70
C VAL A 125 5.72 6.24 -4.69
N LEU A 126 5.77 4.97 -5.08
CA LEU A 126 6.38 3.88 -4.33
C LEU A 126 7.76 3.56 -4.91
N GLY A 127 8.77 3.51 -4.05
CA GLY A 127 10.13 3.11 -4.42
C GLY A 127 10.33 1.60 -4.32
N GLY A 128 11.55 1.13 -4.61
CA GLY A 128 11.96 -0.26 -4.39
C GLY A 128 12.14 -0.59 -2.91
N ALA A 129 12.02 -1.87 -2.57
CA ALA A 129 12.13 -2.35 -1.20
C ALA A 129 13.58 -2.47 -0.71
N ASN A 130 14.52 -2.81 -1.60
CA ASN A 130 15.89 -3.19 -1.26
C ASN A 130 15.99 -4.14 -0.03
N ALA A 131 15.18 -5.19 -0.01
CA ALA A 131 14.92 -6.01 1.17
C ALA A 131 14.95 -7.52 0.86
N LYS A 132 14.85 -8.36 1.90
CA LYS A 132 14.72 -9.82 1.77
C LYS A 132 13.45 -10.23 1.03
N ARG A 133 12.38 -9.45 1.18
CA ARG A 133 11.13 -9.57 0.43
C ARG A 133 10.66 -8.20 -0.05
N ASN A 134 9.90 -8.17 -1.13
CA ASN A 134 9.20 -6.97 -1.54
C ASN A 134 8.05 -6.69 -0.56
N TYR A 135 7.59 -5.45 -0.54
CA TYR A 135 6.56 -5.00 0.38
C TYR A 135 5.15 -5.34 -0.11
N LEU A 136 4.21 -5.36 0.83
CA LEU A 136 2.78 -5.44 0.54
C LEU A 136 2.21 -4.03 0.46
N VAL A 137 1.22 -3.81 -0.41
CA VAL A 137 0.51 -2.53 -0.51
C VAL A 137 -0.98 -2.78 -0.38
N LEU A 138 -1.57 -2.31 0.71
CA LEU A 138 -3.00 -2.36 0.94
C LEU A 138 -3.60 -0.96 0.83
N LEU A 139 -4.79 -0.89 0.25
CA LEU A 139 -5.49 0.36 -0.04
C LEU A 139 -6.89 0.27 0.54
N HIS A 140 -7.33 1.29 1.26
CA HIS A 140 -8.75 1.43 1.58
C HIS A 140 -9.18 2.89 1.57
N THR A 141 -10.41 3.12 1.14
CA THR A 141 -11.00 4.46 1.09
C THR A 141 -11.14 5.04 2.49
N VAL A 142 -10.98 6.36 2.60
CA VAL A 142 -11.22 7.11 3.83
C VAL A 142 -12.14 8.29 3.55
N ALA A 143 -12.94 8.69 4.55
CA ALA A 143 -13.81 9.84 4.43
C ALA A 143 -12.98 11.13 4.31
N SER A 144 -13.29 11.97 3.31
CA SER A 144 -12.57 13.22 3.02
C SER A 144 -12.63 14.24 4.16
N GLN A 145 -13.66 14.17 5.02
CA GLN A 145 -13.91 15.13 6.10
C GLN A 145 -13.03 14.93 7.34
N ALA A 146 -12.22 13.87 7.42
CA ALA A 146 -11.34 13.62 8.58
C ALA A 146 -10.08 14.51 8.63
N PHE A 147 -9.86 15.40 7.66
CA PHE A 147 -8.64 16.20 7.54
C PHE A 147 -8.93 17.64 7.09
N ARG A 148 -9.59 18.44 7.93
CA ARG A 148 -9.27 19.87 7.93
C ARG A 148 -7.91 20.02 8.60
N ALA A 149 -6.95 20.60 7.89
CA ALA A 149 -5.73 21.09 8.52
C ALA A 149 -6.12 21.97 9.73
N PRO A 150 -5.38 21.95 10.86
CA PRO A 150 -5.57 22.96 11.88
C PRO A 150 -5.48 24.34 11.20
N PRO A 151 -6.35 25.31 11.54
CA PRO A 151 -6.17 26.67 11.03
C PRO A 151 -4.75 27.10 11.37
N GLY A 152 -3.98 27.47 10.35
CA GLY A 152 -2.62 27.97 10.55
C GLY A 152 -2.62 29.15 11.53
N PRO A 153 -1.51 29.38 12.24
CA PRO A 153 -1.43 30.54 13.13
C PRO A 153 -1.68 31.81 12.32
N ARG A 154 -2.58 32.65 12.83
CA ARG A 154 -2.82 34.01 12.33
C ARG A 154 -1.60 34.88 12.59
#